data_AF-A0A2V3TUX3-F1
#
_entry.id   AF-A0A2V3TUX3-F1
#
_cell.length_a   1.000
_cell.length_b   1.000
_cell.length_c   1.000
_cell.angle_alpha   90.00
_cell.angle_beta   90.00
_cell.angle_gamma   90.00
#
_symmetry.space_group_name_H-M   'P 1'
#
loop_
_entity.id
_entity.type
_entity.pdbx_description
1 polymer ?
#
loop_
_entity_poly.entity_id
_entity_poly.type
_entity_poly.pdbx_seq_one_letter_code
_entity_poly.pdbx_strand_id
1 'polypeptide(L)'
;MNAFEALNETELTSGDDHIIGSAESDVINGLLGVDTFVVDGIRSQFDVTFVGGIAYLTDNVTGNVDKLANIQKIQFDDTVIDLFAADQAEIAALYKVILGRDADDAGLAFWSEQSAKGMSLSDIAHAFVDAAEFEQPSAEVAVSRLYADILGREPDPAGASYWAGVITDGASFATVAEAFIRSAEFADTADTVFPQSAWAASTPWPDDATVVFGETDGDVTGTAALSNHTLTQAGDKLVVFGDATGRLLDEVHGGHDTIVGGITAPGGQNWLIGDALDILDNAFGGNDTLLVNDNGFAGTFTLIADALFIGGAGRGGNDELIGVSSPSAQNILYGDAIDLGAGSTGGNDRISAGNVGADSGVTNYLYGDAKTLAAGARAGDDVLISGSGNDEIWGDAAEVETGAITGHDIFVFGPGSGKDIIHDFQSRQDRIDVSAYGIHSLSELIGKIQPYGSHGENIRIDFGDGNQVLVIGLPARAYGSRDFIFAVDE
;
A
#
# COMPACT_ATOMS: atom_id res chain seq x y z
N MET A 1 32.78 -21.63 -24.65
CA MET A 1 31.71 -21.17 -25.55
C MET A 1 30.46 -21.10 -24.69
N ASN A 2 29.90 -19.98 -24.30
CA ASN A 2 30.31 -18.57 -24.33
C ASN A 2 30.17 -18.06 -22.89
N ALA A 3 30.97 -17.08 -22.48
CA ALA A 3 30.78 -16.43 -21.20
C ALA A 3 29.49 -15.61 -21.31
N PHE A 4 28.43 -16.09 -20.67
CA PHE A 4 27.23 -15.29 -20.43
C PHE A 4 27.59 -14.33 -19.30
N GLU A 5 27.40 -13.03 -19.50
CA GLU A 5 27.63 -12.02 -18.47
C GLU A 5 26.57 -12.23 -17.38
N ALA A 6 27.03 -12.43 -16.14
CA ALA A 6 26.18 -12.58 -14.97
C ALA A 6 25.70 -11.20 -14.54
N LEU A 7 24.38 -11.03 -14.40
CA LEU A 7 23.76 -9.78 -13.96
C LEU A 7 23.45 -9.85 -12.45
N ASN A 8 23.66 -8.75 -11.73
CA ASN A 8 23.13 -8.53 -10.37
C ASN A 8 21.69 -8.01 -10.45
N GLU A 9 20.91 -8.08 -9.36
CA GLU A 9 19.51 -7.61 -9.26
C GLU A 9 19.25 -6.20 -9.86
N THR A 10 20.27 -5.33 -9.89
CA THR A 10 20.19 -3.97 -10.43
C THR A 10 20.35 -3.86 -11.96
N GLU A 11 20.55 -4.97 -12.67
CA GLU A 11 20.81 -5.00 -14.12
C GLU A 11 19.80 -5.85 -14.92
N LEU A 12 18.71 -6.28 -14.29
CA LEU A 12 17.62 -7.06 -14.93
C LEU A 12 16.97 -6.27 -16.07
N THR A 13 16.54 -7.01 -17.10
CA THR A 13 15.91 -6.49 -18.30
C THR A 13 14.51 -7.08 -18.48
N SER A 14 13.82 -6.72 -19.55
CA SER A 14 12.51 -7.26 -19.92
C SER A 14 12.60 -8.40 -20.96
N GLY A 15 13.74 -9.09 -21.01
CA GLY A 15 13.93 -10.29 -21.82
C GLY A 15 14.58 -11.41 -21.00
N ASP A 16 14.73 -12.60 -21.58
CA ASP A 16 15.22 -13.80 -20.88
C ASP A 16 16.53 -13.56 -20.11
N ASP A 17 16.43 -13.44 -18.79
CA ASP A 17 17.55 -13.15 -17.91
C ASP A 17 18.05 -14.40 -17.16
N HIS A 18 19.35 -14.41 -16.90
CA HIS A 18 20.02 -15.43 -16.07
C HIS A 18 20.50 -14.78 -14.78
N ILE A 19 19.80 -15.08 -13.70
CA ILE A 19 19.95 -14.41 -12.40
C ILE A 19 20.72 -15.32 -11.47
N ILE A 20 21.87 -14.89 -10.96
CA ILE A 20 22.68 -15.71 -10.06
C ILE A 20 22.31 -15.37 -8.61
N GLY A 21 21.74 -16.36 -7.91
CA GLY A 21 21.47 -16.28 -6.49
C GLY A 21 22.75 -16.16 -5.66
N SER A 22 22.65 -15.44 -4.56
CA SER A 22 23.68 -15.35 -3.55
C SER A 22 23.70 -16.62 -2.67
N ALA A 23 24.60 -16.67 -1.69
CA ALA A 23 24.62 -17.76 -0.72
C ALA A 23 23.68 -17.51 0.48
N GLU A 24 23.07 -16.34 0.55
CA GLU A 24 22.09 -15.93 1.57
C GLU A 24 20.67 -16.06 1.00
N SER A 25 19.64 -15.73 1.78
CA SER A 25 18.25 -15.74 1.29
C SER A 25 17.99 -14.53 0.37
N ASP A 26 17.59 -14.79 -0.87
CA ASP A 26 17.34 -13.76 -1.88
C ASP A 26 15.84 -13.50 -2.14
N VAL A 27 15.50 -12.32 -2.66
CA VAL A 27 14.15 -12.01 -3.15
C VAL A 27 14.24 -11.48 -4.58
N ILE A 28 13.80 -12.30 -5.53
CA ILE A 28 14.01 -12.06 -6.96
C ILE A 28 12.68 -11.93 -7.69
N ASN A 29 12.58 -10.92 -8.55
CA ASN A 29 11.52 -10.76 -9.54
C ASN A 29 12.12 -10.81 -10.95
N GLY A 30 11.75 -11.80 -11.76
CA GLY A 30 12.28 -12.01 -13.10
C GLY A 30 11.88 -10.95 -14.14
N LEU A 31 10.88 -10.10 -13.84
CA LEU A 31 10.29 -9.18 -14.80
C LEU A 31 9.66 -9.94 -16.00
N LEU A 32 9.82 -9.44 -17.22
CA LEU A 32 9.28 -10.07 -18.44
C LEU A 32 10.36 -10.95 -19.08
N GLY A 33 9.96 -12.11 -19.61
CA GLY A 33 10.89 -13.01 -20.29
C GLY A 33 10.75 -14.44 -19.80
N VAL A 34 11.67 -15.30 -20.24
CA VAL A 34 11.87 -16.62 -19.64
C VAL A 34 13.10 -16.56 -18.75
N ASP A 35 12.85 -16.29 -17.48
CA ASP A 35 13.90 -15.98 -16.53
C ASP A 35 14.34 -17.22 -15.77
N THR A 36 15.66 -17.36 -15.65
CA THR A 36 16.31 -18.50 -15.03
C THR A 36 17.08 -18.05 -13.81
N PHE A 37 16.58 -18.45 -12.63
CA PHE A 37 17.32 -18.29 -11.38
C PHE A 37 18.34 -19.41 -11.23
N VAL A 38 19.60 -19.07 -10.96
CA VAL A 38 20.73 -19.99 -10.89
C VAL A 38 21.23 -20.04 -9.46
N VAL A 39 21.26 -21.23 -8.87
CA VAL A 39 21.73 -21.45 -7.50
C VAL A 39 22.93 -22.39 -7.45
N ASP A 40 23.79 -22.18 -6.46
CA ASP A 40 24.93 -23.06 -6.18
C ASP A 40 24.46 -24.27 -5.36
N GLY A 41 24.65 -25.48 -5.90
CA GLY A 41 24.18 -26.72 -5.29
C GLY A 41 23.29 -27.58 -6.18
N ILE A 42 23.04 -28.82 -5.75
CA ILE A 42 22.26 -29.81 -6.49
C ILE A 42 20.79 -29.81 -6.06
N ARG A 43 19.86 -30.13 -6.97
CA ARG A 43 18.41 -30.06 -6.73
C ARG A 43 17.95 -30.77 -5.46
N SER A 44 18.55 -31.88 -5.08
CA SER A 44 18.14 -32.64 -3.89
C SER A 44 18.42 -31.94 -2.55
N GLN A 45 19.21 -30.86 -2.55
CA GLN A 45 19.46 -30.04 -1.36
C GLN A 45 18.33 -29.07 -1.08
N PHE A 46 17.48 -28.79 -2.08
CA PHE A 46 16.48 -27.74 -1.97
C PHE A 46 15.07 -28.29 -1.97
N ASP A 47 14.18 -27.66 -1.20
CA ASP A 47 12.73 -27.83 -1.34
C ASP A 47 12.14 -26.63 -2.08
N VAL A 48 11.17 -26.89 -2.94
CA VAL A 48 10.45 -25.84 -3.68
C VAL A 48 9.00 -25.88 -3.26
N THR A 49 8.52 -24.81 -2.64
CA THR A 49 7.11 -24.64 -2.26
C THR A 49 6.52 -23.44 -2.99
N PHE A 50 5.20 -23.43 -3.17
CA PHE A 50 4.51 -22.36 -3.88
C PHE A 50 3.41 -21.80 -2.98
N VAL A 51 3.40 -20.48 -2.81
CA VAL A 51 2.38 -19.75 -2.04
C VAL A 51 2.07 -18.46 -2.81
N GLY A 52 0.79 -18.23 -3.16
CA GLY A 52 0.35 -16.99 -3.81
C GLY A 52 1.06 -16.66 -5.13
N GLY A 53 1.42 -17.67 -5.94
CA GLY A 53 2.13 -17.46 -7.23
C GLY A 53 3.63 -17.20 -7.10
N ILE A 54 4.18 -17.21 -5.88
CA ILE A 54 5.61 -17.06 -5.60
C ILE A 54 6.20 -18.44 -5.29
N ALA A 55 7.36 -18.76 -5.87
CA ALA A 55 8.12 -19.95 -5.56
C ALA A 55 9.11 -19.67 -4.42
N TYR A 56 9.14 -20.53 -3.42
CA TYR A 56 10.07 -20.49 -2.29
C TYR A 56 11.04 -21.65 -2.46
N LEU A 57 12.32 -21.34 -2.61
CA LEU A 57 13.40 -22.31 -2.72
C LEU A 57 14.15 -22.36 -1.38
N THR A 58 13.89 -23.39 -0.59
CA THR A 58 14.53 -23.58 0.72
C THR A 58 15.76 -24.48 0.58
N ASP A 59 16.95 -24.00 0.93
CA ASP A 59 18.13 -24.84 1.10
C ASP A 59 18.06 -25.60 2.43
N ASN A 60 17.91 -26.92 2.36
CA ASN A 60 17.82 -27.78 3.54
C ASN A 60 19.15 -27.97 4.30
N VAL A 61 20.26 -27.45 3.77
CA VAL A 61 21.58 -27.50 4.42
C VAL A 61 21.82 -26.25 5.26
N THR A 62 21.55 -25.06 4.72
CA THR A 62 21.79 -23.78 5.39
C THR A 62 20.55 -23.26 6.12
N GLY A 63 19.35 -23.62 5.65
CA GLY A 63 18.07 -23.09 6.11
C GLY A 63 17.67 -21.78 5.43
N ASN A 64 18.44 -21.30 4.46
CA ASN A 64 18.14 -20.09 3.69
C ASN A 64 16.98 -20.35 2.71
N VAL A 65 16.20 -19.31 2.42
CA VAL A 65 15.00 -19.41 1.59
C VAL A 65 14.99 -18.29 0.56
N ASP A 66 15.10 -18.65 -0.72
CA ASP A 66 14.97 -17.70 -1.82
C ASP A 66 13.50 -17.57 -2.24
N LYS A 67 13.01 -16.34 -2.37
CA LYS A 67 11.65 -16.02 -2.84
C LYS A 67 11.71 -15.58 -4.30
N LEU A 68 11.04 -16.31 -5.19
CA LEU A 68 11.15 -16.16 -6.64
C LEU A 68 9.77 -15.83 -7.24
N ALA A 69 9.62 -14.61 -7.73
CA ALA A 69 8.45 -14.13 -8.48
C ALA A 69 8.81 -13.97 -9.97
N ASN A 70 7.87 -14.28 -10.87
CA ASN A 70 8.09 -14.21 -12.33
C ASN A 70 9.34 -14.96 -12.83
N ILE A 71 9.75 -16.02 -12.14
CA ILE A 71 10.85 -16.90 -12.56
C ILE A 71 10.27 -18.18 -13.15
N GLN A 72 10.59 -18.47 -14.40
CA GLN A 72 10.05 -19.65 -15.09
C GLN A 72 10.95 -20.87 -14.89
N LYS A 73 12.24 -20.68 -14.56
CA LYS A 73 13.20 -21.77 -14.39
C LYS A 73 14.11 -21.59 -13.17
N ILE A 74 14.42 -22.68 -12.49
CA ILE A 74 15.55 -22.74 -11.55
C ILE A 74 16.61 -23.69 -12.11
N GLN A 75 17.84 -23.20 -12.25
CA GLN A 75 19.01 -23.95 -12.63
C GLN A 75 19.85 -24.29 -11.39
N PHE A 76 19.97 -25.59 -11.12
CA PHE A 76 20.90 -26.19 -10.16
C PHE A 76 22.14 -26.71 -10.89
N ASP A 77 23.16 -27.11 -10.14
CA ASP A 77 24.38 -27.70 -10.70
C ASP A 77 24.15 -28.97 -11.51
N ASP A 78 23.11 -29.74 -11.16
CA ASP A 78 22.83 -31.06 -11.74
C ASP A 78 21.59 -31.10 -12.66
N THR A 79 20.68 -30.14 -12.57
CA THR A 79 19.46 -30.08 -13.39
C THR A 79 18.86 -28.68 -13.45
N VAL A 80 17.97 -28.47 -14.42
CA VAL A 80 17.04 -27.33 -14.46
C VAL A 80 15.64 -27.85 -14.17
N ILE A 81 14.84 -27.09 -13.43
CA ILE A 81 13.40 -27.33 -13.25
C ILE A 81 12.62 -26.13 -13.79
N ASP A 82 11.49 -26.39 -14.44
CA ASP A 82 10.55 -25.35 -14.84
C ASP A 82 9.54 -25.11 -13.70
N LEU A 83 9.36 -23.86 -13.28
CA LEU A 83 8.45 -23.44 -12.21
C LEU A 83 7.05 -23.08 -12.75
N PHE A 84 7.00 -22.35 -13.87
CA PHE A 84 5.77 -21.88 -14.51
C PHE A 84 5.86 -21.94 -16.05
N ALA A 85 4.72 -21.87 -16.74
CA ALA A 85 4.65 -21.53 -18.16
C ALA A 85 4.45 -20.01 -18.31
N ALA A 86 5.18 -19.39 -19.22
CA ALA A 86 5.34 -17.93 -19.38
C ALA A 86 4.09 -17.13 -19.82
N ASP A 87 2.87 -17.69 -19.73
CA ASP A 87 1.67 -17.09 -20.36
C ASP A 87 0.50 -16.81 -19.40
N GLN A 88 0.62 -17.04 -18.08
CA GLN A 88 -0.54 -16.94 -17.17
C GLN A 88 -1.07 -15.52 -16.97
N ALA A 89 -0.17 -14.53 -16.79
CA ALA A 89 -0.55 -13.14 -16.62
C ALA A 89 -1.19 -12.58 -17.91
N GLU A 90 -0.64 -12.97 -19.05
CA GLU A 90 -1.14 -12.61 -20.37
C GLU A 90 -2.50 -13.25 -20.65
N ILE A 91 -2.72 -14.52 -20.25
CA ILE A 91 -4.02 -15.18 -20.35
C ILE A 91 -5.05 -14.48 -19.47
N ALA A 92 -4.69 -14.06 -18.25
CA ALA A 92 -5.59 -13.31 -17.38
C ALA A 92 -5.98 -11.94 -18.00
N ALA A 93 -5.04 -11.23 -18.60
CA ALA A 93 -5.32 -9.99 -19.33
C ALA A 93 -6.26 -10.22 -20.53
N LEU A 94 -6.10 -11.34 -21.27
CA LEU A 94 -7.02 -11.70 -22.35
C LEU A 94 -8.45 -11.94 -21.86
N TYR A 95 -8.65 -12.52 -20.67
CA TYR A 95 -9.97 -12.71 -20.08
C TYR A 95 -10.67 -11.37 -19.86
N LYS A 96 -9.98 -10.43 -19.21
CA LYS A 96 -10.53 -9.10 -18.89
C LYS A 96 -10.93 -8.32 -20.14
N VAL A 97 -10.07 -8.33 -21.15
CA VAL A 97 -10.21 -7.50 -22.35
C VAL A 97 -11.16 -8.11 -23.39
N ILE A 98 -11.09 -9.43 -23.61
CA ILE A 98 -11.88 -10.08 -24.66
C ILE A 98 -13.25 -10.52 -24.13
N LEU A 99 -13.30 -11.01 -22.89
CA LEU A 99 -14.52 -11.56 -22.30
C LEU A 99 -15.19 -10.57 -21.33
N GLY A 100 -14.54 -9.46 -20.98
CA GLY A 100 -15.10 -8.45 -20.07
C GLY A 100 -15.27 -8.96 -18.63
N ARG A 101 -14.48 -9.96 -18.22
CA ARG A 101 -14.51 -10.60 -16.90
C ARG A 101 -13.15 -11.16 -16.54
N ASP A 102 -12.87 -11.29 -15.26
CA ASP A 102 -11.65 -11.96 -14.80
C ASP A 102 -11.70 -13.48 -15.06
N ALA A 103 -10.52 -14.09 -15.12
CA ALA A 103 -10.37 -15.52 -15.31
C ALA A 103 -10.77 -16.27 -14.03
N ASP A 104 -11.60 -17.30 -14.14
CA ASP A 104 -11.79 -18.25 -13.03
C ASP A 104 -10.62 -19.24 -12.96
N ASP A 105 -10.34 -19.79 -11.77
CA ASP A 105 -9.21 -20.70 -11.52
C ASP A 105 -9.13 -21.86 -12.52
N ALA A 106 -10.29 -22.44 -12.88
CA ALA A 106 -10.37 -23.56 -13.79
C ALA A 106 -10.08 -23.15 -15.25
N GLY A 107 -10.58 -21.98 -15.65
CA GLY A 107 -10.35 -21.37 -16.95
C GLY A 107 -8.89 -20.96 -17.13
N LEU A 108 -8.30 -20.28 -16.15
CA LEU A 108 -6.90 -19.87 -16.19
C LEU A 108 -5.98 -21.09 -16.26
N ALA A 109 -6.20 -22.10 -15.42
CA ALA A 109 -5.44 -23.35 -15.44
C ALA A 109 -5.56 -24.08 -16.77
N PHE A 110 -6.76 -24.16 -17.36
CA PHE A 110 -6.98 -24.82 -18.65
C PHE A 110 -6.19 -24.17 -19.78
N TRP A 111 -6.26 -22.84 -19.92
CA TRP A 111 -5.57 -22.13 -20.99
C TRP A 111 -4.06 -22.08 -20.77
N SER A 112 -3.62 -22.00 -19.52
CA SER A 112 -2.20 -22.15 -19.16
C SER A 112 -1.68 -23.52 -19.60
N GLU A 113 -2.46 -24.58 -19.42
CA GLU A 113 -2.12 -25.93 -19.89
C GLU A 113 -2.10 -26.03 -21.42
N GLN A 114 -2.98 -25.33 -22.13
CA GLN A 114 -2.94 -25.28 -23.60
C GLN A 114 -1.72 -24.51 -24.09
N SER A 115 -1.37 -23.40 -23.43
CA SER A 115 -0.18 -22.62 -23.74
C SER A 115 1.10 -23.42 -23.51
N ALA A 116 1.17 -24.13 -22.38
CA ALA A 116 2.25 -25.08 -22.08
C ALA A 116 2.37 -26.22 -23.10
N LYS A 117 1.31 -26.53 -23.86
CA LYS A 117 1.31 -27.50 -24.98
C LYS A 117 1.68 -26.87 -26.32
N GLY A 118 2.10 -25.60 -26.33
CA GLY A 118 2.56 -24.86 -27.50
C GLY A 118 1.46 -24.10 -28.25
N MET A 119 0.28 -23.93 -27.65
CA MET A 119 -0.73 -23.00 -28.18
C MET A 119 -0.24 -21.57 -27.96
N SER A 120 -0.26 -20.73 -29.00
CA SER A 120 0.19 -19.36 -28.81
C SER A 120 -0.86 -18.52 -28.07
N LEU A 121 -0.43 -17.49 -27.35
CA LEU A 121 -1.32 -16.50 -26.75
C LEU A 121 -2.30 -15.90 -27.77
N SER A 122 -1.85 -15.71 -29.02
CA SER A 122 -2.67 -15.30 -30.16
C SER A 122 -3.79 -16.30 -30.46
N ASP A 123 -3.49 -17.60 -30.47
CA ASP A 123 -4.47 -18.66 -30.69
C ASP A 123 -5.48 -18.74 -29.52
N ILE A 124 -5.04 -18.47 -28.29
CA ILE A 124 -5.90 -18.40 -27.10
C ILE A 124 -6.84 -17.19 -27.19
N ALA A 125 -6.30 -16.01 -27.54
CA ALA A 125 -7.08 -14.80 -27.76
C ALA A 125 -8.13 -15.00 -28.87
N HIS A 126 -7.75 -15.64 -29.96
CA HIS A 126 -8.66 -16.03 -31.03
C HIS A 126 -9.74 -17.00 -30.54
N ALA A 127 -9.39 -17.98 -29.72
CA ALA A 127 -10.37 -18.89 -29.13
C ALA A 127 -11.37 -18.16 -28.21
N PHE A 128 -10.97 -17.10 -27.51
CA PHE A 128 -11.87 -16.29 -26.68
C PHE A 128 -12.81 -15.47 -27.54
N VAL A 129 -12.30 -14.85 -28.60
CA VAL A 129 -13.12 -14.09 -29.56
C VAL A 129 -14.13 -15.00 -30.27
N ASP A 130 -13.72 -16.21 -30.65
CA ASP A 130 -14.58 -17.19 -31.32
C ASP A 130 -15.62 -17.81 -30.37
N ALA A 131 -15.29 -17.95 -29.08
CA ALA A 131 -16.20 -18.46 -28.05
C ALA A 131 -17.17 -17.40 -27.51
N ALA A 132 -16.81 -16.11 -27.61
CA ALA A 132 -17.65 -15.01 -27.20
C ALA A 132 -18.75 -14.75 -28.26
N GLU A 133 -20.02 -14.94 -27.90
CA GLU A 133 -21.19 -14.49 -28.68
C GLU A 133 -21.35 -12.95 -28.68
N PHE A 134 -20.26 -12.20 -28.88
CA PHE A 134 -20.25 -10.74 -28.78
C PHE A 134 -20.52 -10.08 -30.15
N GLU A 135 -21.34 -9.02 -30.18
CA GLU A 135 -21.34 -8.08 -31.30
C GLU A 135 -20.01 -7.33 -31.30
N GLN A 136 -19.14 -7.62 -32.27
CA GLN A 136 -17.85 -6.95 -32.43
C GLN A 136 -18.04 -5.43 -32.33
N PRO A 137 -17.48 -4.76 -31.31
CA PRO A 137 -17.61 -3.32 -31.15
C PRO A 137 -16.98 -2.60 -32.36
N SER A 138 -17.40 -1.36 -32.63
CA SER A 138 -16.70 -0.57 -33.66
C SER A 138 -15.22 -0.44 -33.30
N ALA A 139 -14.35 -0.25 -34.31
CA ALA A 139 -12.92 -0.13 -34.09
C ALA A 139 -12.56 0.93 -33.03
N GLU A 140 -13.32 2.02 -32.98
CA GLU A 140 -13.15 3.10 -32.00
C GLU A 140 -13.48 2.66 -30.57
N VAL A 141 -14.56 1.88 -30.38
CA VAL A 141 -14.97 1.36 -29.07
C VAL A 141 -14.01 0.27 -28.60
N ALA A 142 -13.58 -0.60 -29.52
CA ALA A 142 -12.57 -1.63 -29.25
C ALA A 142 -11.26 -1.01 -28.75
N VAL A 143 -10.74 0.00 -29.46
CA VAL A 143 -9.49 0.67 -29.07
C VAL A 143 -9.63 1.40 -27.74
N SER A 144 -10.76 2.05 -27.49
CA SER A 144 -10.99 2.73 -26.22
C SER A 144 -10.96 1.76 -25.03
N ARG A 145 -11.55 0.56 -25.19
CA ARG A 145 -11.46 -0.51 -24.18
C ARG A 145 -10.05 -1.02 -23.98
N LEU A 146 -9.28 -1.21 -25.05
CA LEU A 146 -7.88 -1.65 -24.94
C LEU A 146 -7.03 -0.68 -24.12
N TYR A 147 -7.20 0.62 -24.33
CA TYR A 147 -6.47 1.63 -23.55
C TYR A 147 -6.94 1.67 -22.08
N ALA A 148 -8.25 1.61 -21.83
CA ALA A 148 -8.79 1.66 -20.48
C ALA A 148 -8.46 0.38 -19.67
N ASP A 149 -8.72 -0.79 -20.25
CA ASP A 149 -8.68 -2.08 -19.56
C ASP A 149 -7.26 -2.67 -19.47
N ILE A 150 -6.34 -2.30 -20.39
CA ILE A 150 -4.95 -2.80 -20.41
C ILE A 150 -3.97 -1.75 -19.87
N LEU A 151 -4.14 -0.48 -20.25
CA LEU A 151 -3.16 0.59 -19.99
C LEU A 151 -3.63 1.60 -18.93
N GLY A 152 -4.81 1.39 -18.33
CA GLY A 152 -5.32 2.22 -17.25
C GLY A 152 -5.56 3.69 -17.63
N ARG A 153 -5.67 4.00 -18.92
CA ARG A 153 -5.78 5.39 -19.40
C ARG A 153 -6.65 5.53 -20.65
N GLU A 154 -7.07 6.75 -20.96
CA GLU A 154 -7.73 7.05 -22.24
C GLU A 154 -6.72 7.10 -23.41
N PRO A 155 -7.12 6.72 -24.64
CA PRO A 155 -6.26 6.85 -25.81
C PRO A 155 -5.99 8.32 -26.14
N ASP A 156 -4.76 8.62 -26.57
CA ASP A 156 -4.48 9.90 -27.20
C ASP A 156 -5.06 9.93 -28.64
N PRO A 157 -5.34 11.11 -29.22
CA PRO A 157 -5.97 11.19 -30.54
C PRO A 157 -5.18 10.52 -31.67
N ALA A 158 -3.85 10.45 -31.58
CA ALA A 158 -3.03 9.82 -32.60
C ALA A 158 -3.01 8.30 -32.43
N GLY A 159 -2.87 7.81 -31.19
CA GLY A 159 -2.98 6.39 -30.83
C GLY A 159 -4.35 5.81 -31.18
N ALA A 160 -5.44 6.49 -30.82
CA ALA A 160 -6.80 6.11 -31.18
C ALA A 160 -6.95 5.91 -32.69
N SER A 161 -6.50 6.89 -33.48
CA SER A 161 -6.62 6.85 -34.93
C SER A 161 -5.74 5.78 -35.57
N TYR A 162 -4.57 5.51 -35.02
CA TYR A 162 -3.66 4.49 -35.52
C TYR A 162 -4.26 3.09 -35.32
N TRP A 163 -4.64 2.74 -34.08
CA TRP A 163 -5.14 1.41 -33.76
C TRP A 163 -6.51 1.13 -34.38
N ALA A 164 -7.38 2.13 -34.48
CA ALA A 164 -8.66 1.98 -35.18
C ALA A 164 -8.45 1.73 -36.68
N GLY A 165 -7.42 2.34 -37.28
CA GLY A 165 -6.98 2.06 -38.64
C GLY A 165 -6.51 0.61 -38.82
N VAL A 166 -5.72 0.10 -37.88
CA VAL A 166 -5.22 -1.29 -37.89
C VAL A 166 -6.36 -2.32 -37.88
N ILE A 167 -7.41 -2.10 -37.07
CA ILE A 167 -8.62 -2.95 -37.05
C ILE A 167 -9.39 -2.81 -38.37
N THR A 168 -9.56 -1.58 -38.87
CA THR A 168 -10.30 -1.30 -40.11
C THR A 168 -9.62 -1.91 -41.34
N ASP A 169 -8.29 -2.00 -41.33
CA ASP A 169 -7.47 -2.62 -42.38
C ASP A 169 -7.45 -4.16 -42.30
N GLY A 170 -8.18 -4.76 -41.36
CA GLY A 170 -8.47 -6.19 -41.31
C GLY A 170 -7.73 -6.97 -40.23
N ALA A 171 -6.99 -6.31 -39.33
CA ALA A 171 -6.49 -6.97 -38.13
C ALA A 171 -7.66 -7.35 -37.21
N SER A 172 -7.56 -8.51 -36.57
CA SER A 172 -8.57 -8.93 -35.60
C SER A 172 -8.42 -8.16 -34.29
N PHE A 173 -9.50 -8.05 -33.50
CA PHE A 173 -9.44 -7.50 -32.15
C PHE A 173 -8.41 -8.25 -31.28
N ALA A 174 -8.34 -9.57 -31.39
CA ALA A 174 -7.34 -10.40 -30.70
C ALA A 174 -5.89 -10.00 -31.04
N THR A 175 -5.61 -9.74 -32.32
CA THR A 175 -4.29 -9.31 -32.78
C THR A 175 -3.89 -7.94 -32.21
N VAL A 176 -4.86 -7.03 -32.09
CA VAL A 176 -4.60 -5.69 -31.52
C VAL A 176 -4.51 -5.76 -30.00
N ALA A 177 -5.34 -6.57 -29.32
CA ALA A 177 -5.24 -6.80 -27.89
C ALA A 177 -3.88 -7.39 -27.48
N GLU A 178 -3.37 -8.37 -28.24
CA GLU A 178 -2.03 -8.91 -28.05
C GLU A 178 -0.95 -7.85 -28.21
N ALA A 179 -1.08 -6.93 -29.18
CA ALA A 179 -0.11 -5.84 -29.37
C ALA A 179 -0.07 -4.86 -28.19
N PHE A 180 -1.20 -4.66 -27.50
CA PHE A 180 -1.28 -3.86 -26.28
C PHE A 180 -0.67 -4.60 -25.08
N ILE A 181 -1.03 -5.88 -24.88
CA ILE A 181 -0.49 -6.74 -23.81
C ILE A 181 1.03 -6.93 -23.96
N ARG A 182 1.56 -6.89 -25.19
CA ARG A 182 3.01 -6.98 -25.46
C ARG A 182 3.71 -5.61 -25.55
N SER A 183 3.01 -4.51 -25.28
CA SER A 183 3.60 -3.18 -25.37
C SER A 183 4.44 -2.85 -24.13
N ALA A 184 5.49 -2.06 -24.31
CA ALA A 184 6.27 -1.52 -23.18
C ALA A 184 5.41 -0.68 -22.24
N GLU A 185 4.35 -0.06 -22.76
CA GLU A 185 3.41 0.72 -21.97
C GLU A 185 2.58 -0.16 -21.04
N PHE A 186 2.15 -1.34 -21.47
CA PHE A 186 1.52 -2.32 -20.57
C PHE A 186 2.48 -2.77 -19.47
N ALA A 187 3.76 -2.95 -19.79
CA ALA A 187 4.78 -3.27 -18.79
C ALA A 187 4.93 -2.15 -17.74
N ASP A 188 4.95 -0.87 -18.18
CA ASP A 188 4.97 0.30 -17.29
C ASP A 188 3.65 0.45 -16.50
N THR A 189 2.52 -0.04 -17.04
CA THR A 189 1.22 -0.03 -16.36
C THR A 189 1.15 -1.16 -15.31
N ALA A 190 1.71 -2.33 -15.59
CA ALA A 190 1.79 -3.44 -14.64
C ALA A 190 2.67 -3.10 -13.43
N ASP A 191 3.71 -2.28 -13.63
CA ASP A 191 4.55 -1.69 -12.56
C ASP A 191 3.81 -0.64 -11.71
N THR A 192 2.72 -0.05 -12.23
CA THR A 192 1.91 0.97 -11.53
C THR A 192 0.56 0.46 -11.01
N VAL A 193 0.08 -0.68 -11.51
CA VAL A 193 -1.11 -1.42 -11.03
C VAL A 193 -0.73 -2.47 -9.99
N PHE A 194 0.48 -3.02 -10.07
CA PHE A 194 1.12 -3.81 -9.02
C PHE A 194 2.41 -3.13 -8.60
N PRO A 195 2.37 -2.07 -7.78
CA PRO A 195 3.54 -1.79 -6.99
C PRO A 195 3.86 -3.09 -6.24
N GLN A 196 5.10 -3.57 -6.38
CA GLN A 196 5.71 -4.40 -5.36
C GLN A 196 5.48 -3.63 -4.05
N SER A 197 4.50 -4.05 -3.28
CA SER A 197 4.46 -3.65 -1.89
C SER A 197 5.77 -4.22 -1.33
N ALA A 198 6.71 -3.33 -1.00
CA ALA A 198 8.05 -3.71 -0.57
C ALA A 198 8.01 -4.69 0.62
N TRP A 199 6.85 -4.79 1.27
CA TRP A 199 6.54 -5.64 2.41
C TRP A 199 6.21 -7.10 2.07
N ALA A 200 5.87 -7.44 0.81
CA ALA A 200 5.78 -8.84 0.37
C ALA A 200 7.16 -9.54 0.34
N ALA A 201 8.23 -8.77 0.14
CA ALA A 201 9.62 -9.22 0.14
C ALA A 201 10.18 -9.36 1.57
N SER A 202 9.97 -8.35 2.41
CA SER A 202 10.35 -8.34 3.83
C SER A 202 9.34 -7.52 4.63
N THR A 203 8.65 -8.17 5.56
CA THR A 203 7.71 -7.48 6.44
C THR A 203 8.45 -6.52 7.38
N PRO A 204 7.85 -5.39 7.76
CA PRO A 204 8.53 -4.38 8.59
C PRO A 204 8.64 -4.79 10.08
N TRP A 205 8.00 -5.88 10.49
CA TRP A 205 8.05 -6.44 11.84
C TRP A 205 9.12 -7.53 12.01
N PRO A 206 9.55 -7.83 13.26
CA PRO A 206 10.54 -8.87 13.54
C PRO A 206 10.12 -10.27 13.04
N ASP A 207 11.07 -11.04 12.50
CA ASP A 207 10.84 -12.40 11.97
C ASP A 207 10.27 -13.39 13.01
N ASP A 208 10.52 -13.15 14.30
CA ASP A 208 10.03 -13.98 15.40
C ASP A 208 8.74 -13.45 16.06
N ALA A 209 8.03 -12.54 15.38
CA ALA A 209 6.75 -12.03 15.86
C ALA A 209 5.65 -13.11 15.83
N THR A 210 4.76 -13.07 16.81
CA THR A 210 3.53 -13.87 16.79
C THR A 210 2.51 -13.18 15.91
N VAL A 211 1.99 -13.88 14.90
CA VAL A 211 0.96 -13.37 13.99
C VAL A 211 -0.41 -13.89 14.40
N VAL A 212 -1.39 -12.99 14.45
CA VAL A 212 -2.81 -13.28 14.70
C VAL A 212 -3.62 -12.62 13.59
N PHE A 213 -4.65 -13.31 13.09
CA PHE A 213 -5.59 -12.78 12.10
C PHE A 213 -7.02 -13.19 12.49
N GLY A 214 -8.02 -12.40 12.14
CA GLY A 214 -9.42 -12.69 12.49
C GLY A 214 -10.07 -13.73 11.58
N GLU A 215 -9.78 -13.72 10.28
CA GLU A 215 -10.49 -14.55 9.32
C GLU A 215 -9.59 -15.52 8.54
N THR A 216 -8.73 -15.01 7.64
CA THR A 216 -8.04 -15.86 6.65
C THR A 216 -6.53 -15.67 6.62
N ASP A 217 -5.79 -16.76 6.43
CA ASP A 217 -4.37 -16.71 6.12
C ASP A 217 -4.18 -16.70 4.59
N GLY A 218 -3.62 -15.62 4.04
CA GLY A 218 -3.40 -15.40 2.61
C GLY A 218 -4.39 -14.44 1.94
N ASP A 219 -4.35 -14.42 0.60
CA ASP A 219 -5.11 -13.49 -0.24
C ASP A 219 -6.61 -13.84 -0.30
N VAL A 220 -7.45 -12.81 -0.42
CA VAL A 220 -8.90 -12.89 -0.57
C VAL A 220 -9.32 -12.17 -1.85
N THR A 221 -10.08 -12.87 -2.70
CA THR A 221 -10.53 -12.38 -4.03
C THR A 221 -12.05 -12.41 -4.16
N GLY A 222 -12.57 -11.80 -5.23
CA GLY A 222 -13.98 -11.77 -5.59
C GLY A 222 -14.77 -10.64 -4.94
N THR A 223 -15.96 -10.94 -4.44
CA THR A 223 -16.91 -9.94 -3.88
C THR A 223 -17.22 -10.23 -2.41
N ALA A 224 -16.26 -10.80 -1.69
CA ALA A 224 -16.46 -11.19 -0.30
C ALA A 224 -16.60 -9.94 0.58
N ALA A 225 -17.49 -9.99 1.56
CA ALA A 225 -17.48 -9.07 2.69
C ALA A 225 -17.02 -9.86 3.91
N LEU A 226 -15.87 -9.49 4.44
CA LEU A 226 -15.26 -10.12 5.60
C LEU A 226 -16.01 -9.73 6.88
N SER A 227 -15.83 -10.55 7.90
CA SER A 227 -16.61 -10.46 9.13
C SER A 227 -15.98 -9.48 10.11
N ASN A 228 -16.79 -8.85 10.96
CA ASN A 228 -16.26 -8.03 12.04
C ASN A 228 -15.69 -8.88 13.19
N HIS A 229 -14.50 -8.55 13.66
CA HIS A 229 -13.78 -9.22 14.74
C HIS A 229 -13.54 -8.29 15.94
N THR A 230 -13.35 -8.91 17.10
CA THR A 230 -12.82 -8.24 18.28
C THR A 230 -11.62 -9.03 18.77
N LEU A 231 -10.43 -8.53 18.51
CA LEU A 231 -9.16 -9.19 18.80
C LEU A 231 -8.51 -8.48 19.98
N THR A 232 -8.26 -9.20 21.07
CA THR A 232 -7.53 -8.66 22.22
C THR A 232 -6.31 -9.53 22.48
N GLN A 233 -5.14 -8.97 22.24
CA GLN A 233 -3.88 -9.71 22.28
C GLN A 233 -2.83 -8.96 23.11
N ALA A 234 -1.96 -9.72 23.76
CA ALA A 234 -0.82 -9.18 24.48
C ALA A 234 0.43 -10.01 24.22
N GLY A 235 1.51 -9.37 23.80
CA GLY A 235 2.79 -10.00 23.50
C GLY A 235 3.86 -8.98 23.17
N ASP A 236 5.13 -9.30 23.42
CA ASP A 236 6.23 -8.34 23.22
C ASP A 236 6.69 -8.24 21.75
N LYS A 237 6.27 -9.17 20.88
CA LYS A 237 6.48 -9.13 19.43
C LYS A 237 5.22 -9.70 18.78
N LEU A 238 4.31 -8.82 18.41
CA LEU A 238 2.96 -9.18 18.00
C LEU A 238 2.61 -8.47 16.70
N VAL A 239 1.99 -9.20 15.79
CA VAL A 239 1.32 -8.67 14.59
C VAL A 239 -0.12 -9.16 14.63
N VAL A 240 -1.07 -8.25 14.49
CA VAL A 240 -2.49 -8.57 14.42
C VAL A 240 -3.06 -7.97 13.15
N PHE A 241 -3.67 -8.82 12.32
CA PHE A 241 -4.54 -8.43 11.22
C PHE A 241 -5.98 -8.60 11.70
N GLY A 242 -6.88 -7.67 11.41
CA GLY A 242 -8.29 -7.90 11.71
C GLY A 242 -8.87 -8.97 10.81
N ASP A 243 -8.48 -9.00 9.53
CA ASP A 243 -9.03 -9.94 8.57
C ASP A 243 -8.04 -10.96 8.03
N ALA A 244 -7.15 -10.51 7.14
CA ALA A 244 -6.37 -11.37 6.27
C ALA A 244 -4.87 -11.09 6.37
N THR A 245 -4.04 -12.13 6.36
CA THR A 245 -2.57 -11.93 6.36
C THR A 245 -2.01 -11.58 4.98
N GLY A 246 -2.80 -11.79 3.92
CA GLY A 246 -2.46 -11.48 2.53
C GLY A 246 -3.21 -10.26 2.01
N ARG A 247 -3.58 -10.27 0.74
CA ARG A 247 -4.19 -9.12 0.03
C ARG A 247 -5.70 -9.22 -0.03
N LEU A 248 -6.38 -8.07 -0.01
CA LEU A 248 -7.76 -7.94 -0.47
C LEU A 248 -7.75 -7.46 -1.93
N LEU A 249 -8.39 -8.22 -2.80
CA LEU A 249 -8.40 -8.02 -4.25
C LEU A 249 -9.84 -7.86 -4.77
N ASP A 250 -9.99 -7.51 -6.05
CA ASP A 250 -11.29 -7.37 -6.74
C ASP A 250 -12.25 -6.37 -6.06
N GLU A 251 -13.40 -6.82 -5.55
CA GLU A 251 -14.43 -6.01 -4.85
C GLU A 251 -14.60 -6.51 -3.41
N VAL A 252 -13.54 -7.03 -2.79
CA VAL A 252 -13.58 -7.50 -1.41
C VAL A 252 -13.72 -6.32 -0.44
N HIS A 253 -14.51 -6.49 0.60
CA HIS A 253 -14.65 -5.53 1.69
C HIS A 253 -14.14 -6.13 2.99
N GLY A 254 -13.22 -5.42 3.64
CA GLY A 254 -12.79 -5.68 5.00
C GLY A 254 -13.91 -5.55 6.03
N GLY A 255 -13.77 -6.29 7.13
CA GLY A 255 -14.64 -6.26 8.30
C GLY A 255 -14.43 -4.99 9.11
N HIS A 256 -15.38 -4.60 9.97
CA HIS A 256 -15.17 -3.47 10.89
C HIS A 256 -14.74 -3.98 12.25
N ASP A 257 -13.45 -3.93 12.49
CA ASP A 257 -12.75 -4.68 13.51
C ASP A 257 -12.37 -3.82 14.70
N THR A 258 -12.33 -4.45 15.87
CA THR A 258 -11.82 -3.84 17.08
C THR A 258 -10.59 -4.60 17.53
N ILE A 259 -9.42 -3.98 17.37
CA ILE A 259 -8.14 -4.58 17.69
C ILE A 259 -7.56 -3.89 18.92
N VAL A 260 -7.28 -4.69 19.95
CA VAL A 260 -6.66 -4.25 21.19
C VAL A 260 -5.32 -4.96 21.38
N GLY A 261 -4.23 -4.23 21.14
CA GLY A 261 -2.86 -4.69 21.36
C GLY A 261 -2.32 -4.41 22.76
N GLY A 262 -1.09 -4.84 23.02
CA GLY A 262 -0.41 -4.54 24.28
C GLY A 262 0.86 -5.36 24.49
N ILE A 263 1.84 -4.78 25.16
CA ILE A 263 3.07 -5.47 25.53
C ILE A 263 3.02 -5.98 26.97
N THR A 264 3.85 -6.99 27.25
CA THR A 264 3.96 -7.65 28.57
C THR A 264 5.27 -7.33 29.28
N ALA A 265 6.25 -6.78 28.57
CA ALA A 265 7.51 -6.30 29.10
C ALA A 265 8.01 -5.03 28.35
N PRO A 266 8.91 -4.24 28.95
CA PRO A 266 9.53 -3.10 28.27
C PRO A 266 10.32 -3.51 27.01
N GLY A 267 10.27 -2.67 25.98
CA GLY A 267 10.94 -2.88 24.69
C GLY A 267 10.15 -3.72 23.71
N GLY A 268 8.89 -4.07 24.02
CA GLY A 268 8.02 -4.78 23.08
C GLY A 268 7.65 -3.94 21.85
N GLN A 269 7.34 -4.64 20.77
CA GLN A 269 6.98 -4.09 19.45
C GLN A 269 5.68 -4.73 18.99
N ASN A 270 4.64 -3.93 18.73
CA ASN A 270 3.34 -4.43 18.28
C ASN A 270 2.94 -3.73 17.00
N TRP A 271 2.39 -4.50 16.07
CA TRP A 271 1.82 -4.07 14.81
C TRP A 271 0.35 -4.45 14.80
N LEU A 272 -0.54 -3.48 14.73
CA LEU A 272 -1.98 -3.69 14.58
C LEU A 272 -2.37 -3.16 13.20
N ILE A 273 -3.00 -4.02 12.41
CA ILE A 273 -3.38 -3.79 11.02
C ILE A 273 -4.86 -4.13 10.97
N GLY A 274 -5.73 -3.19 10.60
CA GLY A 274 -7.16 -3.41 10.72
C GLY A 274 -7.70 -4.45 9.75
N ASP A 275 -7.25 -4.46 8.51
CA ASP A 275 -7.70 -5.46 7.53
C ASP A 275 -6.60 -6.46 7.16
N ALA A 276 -5.66 -6.00 6.34
CA ALA A 276 -4.90 -6.87 5.46
C ALA A 276 -3.48 -6.37 5.17
N LEU A 277 -2.68 -7.17 4.48
CA LEU A 277 -1.35 -6.73 4.05
C LEU A 277 -1.46 -5.63 2.99
N ASP A 278 -2.22 -5.89 1.93
CA ASP A 278 -2.46 -4.93 0.84
C ASP A 278 -3.96 -4.89 0.50
N ILE A 279 -4.47 -3.72 0.08
CA ILE A 279 -5.79 -3.54 -0.52
C ILE A 279 -5.61 -3.04 -1.95
N LEU A 280 -6.12 -3.79 -2.92
CA LEU A 280 -5.88 -3.57 -4.34
C LEU A 280 -7.18 -3.59 -5.15
N ASP A 281 -7.08 -3.31 -6.45
CA ASP A 281 -8.20 -3.30 -7.38
C ASP A 281 -9.33 -2.36 -6.94
N ASN A 282 -10.53 -2.85 -6.65
CA ASN A 282 -11.66 -2.08 -6.12
C ASN A 282 -12.02 -2.52 -4.70
N ALA A 283 -11.09 -3.15 -3.98
CA ALA A 283 -11.33 -3.60 -2.62
C ALA A 283 -11.42 -2.41 -1.65
N PHE A 284 -12.05 -2.64 -0.52
CA PHE A 284 -12.28 -1.64 0.52
C PHE A 284 -11.79 -2.17 1.85
N GLY A 285 -11.13 -1.32 2.60
CA GLY A 285 -10.88 -1.56 4.02
C GLY A 285 -12.12 -1.30 4.88
N GLY A 286 -12.00 -1.71 6.13
CA GLY A 286 -13.02 -1.64 7.17
C GLY A 286 -12.93 -0.36 7.99
N ASN A 287 -14.06 0.10 8.57
CA ASN A 287 -14.03 1.15 9.59
C ASN A 287 -13.63 0.54 10.95
N ASP A 288 -12.36 0.57 11.26
CA ASP A 288 -11.74 -0.15 12.35
C ASP A 288 -11.50 0.71 13.59
N THR A 289 -11.34 0.04 14.71
CA THR A 289 -10.98 0.65 15.99
C THR A 289 -9.75 -0.04 16.53
N LEU A 290 -8.60 0.63 16.42
CA LEU A 290 -7.30 0.12 16.84
C LEU A 290 -6.87 0.85 18.10
N LEU A 291 -6.65 0.11 19.18
CA LEU A 291 -6.12 0.69 20.41
C LEU A 291 -5.08 -0.20 21.07
N VAL A 292 -4.26 0.43 21.91
CA VAL A 292 -3.24 -0.28 22.68
C VAL A 292 -3.55 -0.16 24.17
N ASN A 293 -3.54 -1.30 24.86
CA ASN A 293 -3.64 -1.33 26.31
C ASN A 293 -2.40 -0.73 26.97
N ASP A 294 -2.59 0.39 27.67
CA ASP A 294 -1.54 1.04 28.45
C ASP A 294 -1.28 0.27 29.76
N ASN A 295 -0.26 -0.59 29.73
CA ASN A 295 0.21 -1.35 30.89
C ASN A 295 1.38 -0.67 31.64
N GLY A 296 1.72 0.57 31.30
CA GLY A 296 2.84 1.32 31.90
C GLY A 296 4.23 0.91 31.40
N PHE A 297 4.33 0.18 30.29
CA PHE A 297 5.60 -0.25 29.71
C PHE A 297 5.97 0.58 28.48
N ALA A 298 7.25 0.94 28.38
CA ALA A 298 7.80 1.56 27.17
C ALA A 298 7.93 0.50 26.07
N GLY A 299 7.46 0.81 24.86
CA GLY A 299 7.57 -0.02 23.67
C GLY A 299 7.25 0.79 22.42
N THR A 300 7.27 0.13 21.27
CA THR A 300 6.89 0.71 19.98
C THR A 300 5.59 0.08 19.50
N PHE A 301 4.62 0.91 19.17
CA PHE A 301 3.31 0.49 18.71
C PHE A 301 3.05 1.12 17.36
N THR A 302 2.92 0.27 16.34
CA THR A 302 2.55 0.68 14.99
C THR A 302 1.11 0.26 14.75
N LEU A 303 0.23 1.24 14.51
CA LEU A 303 -1.16 1.02 14.14
C LEU A 303 -1.32 1.51 12.71
N ILE A 304 -1.85 0.65 11.86
CA ILE A 304 -2.16 0.91 10.46
C ILE A 304 -3.63 0.55 10.32
N ALA A 305 -4.46 1.52 10.00
CA ALA A 305 -5.89 1.33 10.15
C ALA A 305 -6.44 0.29 9.19
N ASP A 306 -6.04 0.26 7.91
CA ASP A 306 -6.50 -0.76 6.97
C ASP A 306 -5.39 -1.74 6.60
N ALA A 307 -4.37 -1.27 5.88
CA ALA A 307 -3.39 -2.13 5.21
C ALA A 307 -2.03 -1.45 5.05
N LEU A 308 -0.96 -2.22 4.87
CA LEU A 308 0.36 -1.62 4.65
C LEU A 308 0.37 -0.82 3.34
N PHE A 309 -0.37 -1.29 2.34
CA PHE A 309 -0.47 -0.68 1.03
C PHE A 309 -1.91 -0.62 0.54
N ILE A 310 -2.31 0.51 -0.05
CA ILE A 310 -3.57 0.61 -0.80
C ILE A 310 -3.30 1.15 -2.20
N GLY A 311 -3.65 0.39 -3.23
CA GLY A 311 -3.41 0.76 -4.62
C GLY A 311 -4.58 0.43 -5.56
N GLY A 312 -4.41 0.77 -6.84
CA GLY A 312 -5.49 0.64 -7.82
C GLY A 312 -6.62 1.62 -7.50
N ALA A 313 -7.87 1.17 -7.52
CA ALA A 313 -9.04 1.91 -7.05
C ALA A 313 -9.43 1.53 -5.60
N GLY A 314 -8.52 0.87 -4.87
CA GLY A 314 -8.72 0.45 -3.50
C GLY A 314 -8.94 1.63 -2.57
N ARG A 315 -9.66 1.40 -1.46
CA ARG A 315 -10.03 2.46 -0.53
C ARG A 315 -9.87 2.05 0.92
N GLY A 316 -9.37 2.97 1.74
CA GLY A 316 -9.36 2.80 3.19
C GLY A 316 -10.72 3.10 3.85
N GLY A 317 -10.80 2.74 5.12
CA GLY A 317 -11.91 2.91 6.05
C GLY A 317 -11.92 4.28 6.72
N ASN A 318 -12.85 4.50 7.65
CA ASN A 318 -12.87 5.71 8.48
C ASN A 318 -12.72 5.26 9.93
N ASP A 319 -11.53 5.47 10.46
CA ASP A 319 -11.03 4.64 11.54
C ASP A 319 -10.83 5.43 12.83
N GLU A 320 -10.76 4.70 13.94
CA GLU A 320 -10.45 5.25 15.25
C GLU A 320 -9.19 4.61 15.81
N LEU A 321 -8.10 5.40 15.86
CA LEU A 321 -6.80 4.95 16.34
C LEU A 321 -6.47 5.60 17.69
N ILE A 322 -6.06 4.78 18.66
CA ILE A 322 -5.71 5.24 20.01
C ILE A 322 -4.37 4.66 20.48
N GLY A 323 -3.35 5.52 20.49
CA GLY A 323 -2.02 5.24 21.03
C GLY A 323 -1.97 5.19 22.56
N VAL A 324 -0.81 4.79 23.11
CA VAL A 324 -0.58 4.74 24.57
C VAL A 324 0.03 6.02 25.13
N SER A 325 -0.19 6.27 26.42
CA SER A 325 0.44 7.36 27.18
C SER A 325 1.60 6.91 28.06
N SER A 326 2.02 5.65 27.93
CA SER A 326 3.08 5.02 28.71
C SER A 326 4.41 5.76 28.57
N PRO A 327 5.11 6.12 29.67
CA PRO A 327 6.37 6.85 29.58
C PRO A 327 7.41 6.19 28.67
N SER A 328 8.07 7.00 27.84
CA SER A 328 9.04 6.54 26.82
C SER A 328 8.48 5.58 25.75
N ALA A 329 7.17 5.43 25.62
CA ALA A 329 6.58 4.70 24.50
C ALA A 329 6.66 5.52 23.20
N GLN A 330 6.63 4.80 22.08
CA GLN A 330 6.54 5.37 20.74
C GLN A 330 5.27 4.86 20.06
N ASN A 331 4.40 5.76 19.65
CA ASN A 331 3.25 5.44 18.80
C ASN A 331 3.54 5.89 17.37
N ILE A 332 3.27 5.02 16.41
CA ILE A 332 3.32 5.29 14.97
C ILE A 332 1.95 4.93 14.43
N LEU A 333 1.18 5.92 14.01
CA LEU A 333 -0.24 5.79 13.69
C LEU A 333 -0.47 6.26 12.25
N TYR A 334 -0.99 5.39 11.40
CA TYR A 334 -1.41 5.68 10.03
C TYR A 334 -2.92 5.46 9.94
N GLY A 335 -3.69 6.48 9.54
CA GLY A 335 -5.15 6.37 9.49
C GLY A 335 -5.68 5.54 8.34
N ASP A 336 -4.88 5.25 7.31
CA ASP A 336 -5.19 4.19 6.34
C ASP A 336 -4.03 3.19 6.22
N ALA A 337 -2.90 3.68 5.71
CA ALA A 337 -1.86 2.82 5.15
C ALA A 337 -0.45 3.35 5.36
N ILE A 338 0.56 2.51 5.13
CA ILE A 338 1.93 3.05 5.05
C ILE A 338 2.08 3.83 3.75
N ASP A 339 1.68 3.26 2.61
CA ASP A 339 1.73 3.94 1.32
C ASP A 339 0.37 3.86 0.60
N LEU A 340 -0.14 5.02 0.14
CA LEU A 340 -1.26 5.10 -0.80
C LEU A 340 -0.72 5.23 -2.24
N GLY A 341 -0.95 4.18 -3.02
CA GLY A 341 -0.59 4.09 -4.42
C GLY A 341 -1.46 4.89 -5.38
N ALA A 342 -1.11 4.89 -6.66
CA ALA A 342 -1.83 5.66 -7.67
C ALA A 342 -3.29 5.20 -7.79
N GLY A 343 -4.22 6.15 -7.74
CA GLY A 343 -5.65 5.93 -7.94
C GLY A 343 -6.44 5.55 -6.68
N SER A 344 -5.75 5.23 -5.57
CA SER A 344 -6.40 4.85 -4.32
C SER A 344 -6.98 6.05 -3.59
N THR A 345 -7.80 5.79 -2.57
CA THR A 345 -8.44 6.82 -1.75
C THR A 345 -8.35 6.43 -0.29
N GLY A 346 -7.71 7.27 0.53
CA GLY A 346 -7.77 7.20 1.98
C GLY A 346 -9.15 7.61 2.50
N GLY A 347 -9.47 7.23 3.72
CA GLY A 347 -10.69 7.63 4.40
C GLY A 347 -10.45 8.69 5.44
N ASN A 348 -11.49 8.97 6.24
CA ASN A 348 -11.52 10.11 7.14
C ASN A 348 -11.40 9.65 8.59
N ASP A 349 -10.23 9.82 9.17
CA ASP A 349 -9.85 9.12 10.37
C ASP A 349 -9.86 10.01 11.61
N ARG A 350 -9.94 9.32 12.74
CA ARG A 350 -9.81 9.92 14.05
C ARG A 350 -8.64 9.29 14.78
N ILE A 351 -7.52 10.01 14.81
CA ILE A 351 -6.29 9.53 15.42
C ILE A 351 -6.02 10.27 16.72
N SER A 352 -5.88 9.52 17.80
CA SER A 352 -5.51 10.02 19.12
C SER A 352 -4.21 9.38 19.59
N ALA A 353 -3.17 10.18 19.74
CA ALA A 353 -1.87 9.74 20.26
C ALA A 353 -1.91 9.20 21.70
N GLY A 354 -3.00 9.47 22.44
CA GLY A 354 -3.23 9.00 23.81
C GLY A 354 -3.85 10.07 24.69
N ASN A 355 -3.89 9.83 26.00
CA ASN A 355 -4.38 10.80 26.99
C ASN A 355 -3.42 12.00 27.14
N VAL A 356 -3.98 13.20 27.32
CA VAL A 356 -3.24 14.40 27.73
C VAL A 356 -2.80 14.30 29.20
N GLY A 357 -1.55 14.67 29.51
CA GLY A 357 -0.95 14.45 30.83
C GLY A 357 0.38 15.17 31.04
N ALA A 358 1.03 14.96 32.20
CA ALA A 358 2.37 15.49 32.43
C ALA A 358 3.38 14.78 31.51
N ASP A 359 4.23 15.55 30.81
CA ASP A 359 5.23 15.06 29.86
C ASP A 359 5.96 13.80 30.37
N SER A 360 5.55 12.67 29.81
CA SER A 360 6.04 11.34 30.13
C SER A 360 7.15 10.89 29.17
N GLY A 361 7.56 11.75 28.23
CA GLY A 361 8.54 11.42 27.20
C GLY A 361 8.02 10.44 26.13
N VAL A 362 6.70 10.32 25.97
CA VAL A 362 6.08 9.64 24.83
C VAL A 362 6.41 10.42 23.56
N THR A 363 6.68 9.71 22.46
CA THR A 363 6.86 10.30 21.13
C THR A 363 5.82 9.72 20.19
N ASN A 364 5.09 10.58 19.51
CA ASN A 364 4.01 10.16 18.61
C ASN A 364 4.31 10.62 17.18
N TYR A 365 4.11 9.72 16.23
CA TYR A 365 4.13 9.99 14.78
C TYR A 365 2.73 9.71 14.26
N LEU A 366 2.03 10.76 13.84
CA LEU A 366 0.66 10.69 13.36
C LEU A 366 0.65 11.07 11.89
N TYR A 367 0.13 10.18 11.05
CA TYR A 367 -0.16 10.41 9.66
C TYR A 367 -1.67 10.24 9.50
N GLY A 368 -2.36 11.27 9.00
CA GLY A 368 -3.80 11.21 8.76
C GLY A 368 -4.14 10.03 7.87
N ASP A 369 -3.61 9.99 6.65
CA ASP A 369 -3.78 8.81 5.80
C ASP A 369 -2.56 7.89 5.87
N ALA A 370 -1.40 8.41 5.45
CA ALA A 370 -0.29 7.56 5.07
C ALA A 370 1.09 8.20 5.22
N LYS A 371 2.13 7.37 5.15
CA LYS A 371 3.50 7.90 5.08
C LYS A 371 3.77 8.56 3.73
N THR A 372 3.32 7.91 2.64
CA THR A 372 3.51 8.40 1.28
C THR A 372 2.21 8.39 0.47
N LEU A 373 2.02 9.44 -0.34
CA LEU A 373 0.91 9.59 -1.29
C LEU A 373 1.48 9.65 -2.71
N ALA A 374 1.17 8.63 -3.52
CA ALA A 374 1.55 8.59 -4.92
C ALA A 374 0.70 9.54 -5.79
N ALA A 375 1.21 9.88 -6.97
CA ALA A 375 0.45 10.70 -7.91
C ALA A 375 -0.90 10.06 -8.27
N GLY A 376 -1.99 10.82 -8.11
CA GLY A 376 -3.35 10.35 -8.37
C GLY A 376 -4.06 9.70 -7.17
N ALA A 377 -3.34 9.45 -6.06
CA ALA A 377 -3.96 9.11 -4.78
C ALA A 377 -4.77 10.29 -4.22
N ARG A 378 -5.74 9.98 -3.37
CA ARG A 378 -6.58 10.96 -2.66
C ARG A 378 -6.55 10.66 -1.17
N ALA A 379 -6.06 11.61 -0.40
CA ALA A 379 -6.22 11.62 1.05
C ALA A 379 -7.67 11.95 1.45
N GLY A 380 -8.08 11.52 2.64
CA GLY A 380 -9.29 11.89 3.33
C GLY A 380 -9.10 13.04 4.32
N ASP A 381 -10.18 13.40 5.00
CA ASP A 381 -10.24 14.56 5.90
C ASP A 381 -10.12 14.11 7.37
N ASP A 382 -9.00 14.38 8.02
CA ASP A 382 -8.68 13.73 9.29
C ASP A 382 -8.83 14.60 10.54
N VAL A 383 -8.97 13.93 11.68
CA VAL A 383 -8.94 14.54 13.01
C VAL A 383 -7.81 13.96 13.85
N LEU A 384 -6.76 14.76 14.01
CA LEU A 384 -5.49 14.38 14.61
C LEU A 384 -5.34 15.01 16.00
N ILE A 385 -5.28 14.19 17.05
CA ILE A 385 -5.24 14.64 18.45
C ILE A 385 -3.88 14.26 19.04
N SER A 386 -3.07 15.27 19.36
CA SER A 386 -1.64 15.08 19.70
C SER A 386 -1.40 14.34 21.02
N GLY A 387 -2.36 14.32 21.94
CA GLY A 387 -2.18 13.63 23.23
C GLY A 387 -1.13 14.33 24.10
N SER A 388 -0.23 13.59 24.73
CA SER A 388 0.89 14.13 25.51
C SER A 388 2.22 13.71 24.89
N GLY A 389 3.21 14.61 24.86
CA GLY A 389 4.54 14.25 24.41
C GLY A 389 5.20 15.39 23.64
N ASN A 390 6.08 15.03 22.71
CA ASN A 390 6.46 15.95 21.65
C ASN A 390 6.18 15.21 20.35
N ASP A 391 5.18 15.68 19.61
CA ASP A 391 4.55 14.90 18.55
C ASP A 391 4.92 15.44 17.18
N GLU A 392 5.07 14.53 16.21
CA GLU A 392 5.30 14.83 14.80
C GLU A 392 4.01 14.44 14.05
N ILE A 393 3.34 15.41 13.43
CA ILE A 393 2.00 15.25 12.88
C ILE A 393 1.96 15.69 11.42
N TRP A 394 1.42 14.81 10.58
CA TRP A 394 1.09 15.05 9.17
C TRP A 394 -0.42 14.94 9.00
N GLY A 395 -1.00 15.97 8.40
CA GLY A 395 -2.40 16.03 8.01
C GLY A 395 -2.74 14.90 7.08
N ASP A 396 -1.97 14.77 5.99
CA ASP A 396 -2.16 13.73 5.00
C ASP A 396 -1.01 12.71 5.06
N ALA A 397 0.20 13.19 4.76
CA ALA A 397 1.38 12.34 4.60
C ALA A 397 2.72 13.06 4.66
N ALA A 398 3.77 12.30 4.99
CA ALA A 398 5.13 12.83 5.00
C ALA A 398 5.70 13.11 3.62
N GLU A 399 5.36 12.28 2.63
CA GLU A 399 5.83 12.44 1.26
C GLU A 399 4.64 12.46 0.31
N VAL A 400 4.39 13.62 -0.30
CA VAL A 400 3.27 13.82 -1.23
C VAL A 400 3.81 14.04 -2.64
N GLU A 401 3.51 13.11 -3.54
CA GLU A 401 3.91 13.23 -4.94
C GLU A 401 3.09 14.30 -5.69
N THR A 402 3.69 14.84 -6.75
CA THR A 402 2.99 15.82 -7.59
C THR A 402 1.82 15.17 -8.31
N GLY A 403 0.61 15.61 -8.00
CA GLY A 403 -0.62 15.08 -8.61
C GLY A 403 -1.49 14.27 -7.65
N ALA A 404 -1.00 13.96 -6.44
CA ALA A 404 -1.83 13.54 -5.32
C ALA A 404 -2.76 14.67 -4.87
N ILE A 405 -3.87 14.30 -4.23
CA ILE A 405 -4.85 15.23 -3.66
C ILE A 405 -4.85 15.05 -2.15
N THR A 406 -4.57 16.13 -1.44
CA THR A 406 -4.60 16.22 0.03
C THR A 406 -6.02 16.56 0.52
N GLY A 407 -6.37 16.11 1.71
CA GLY A 407 -7.63 16.35 2.42
C GLY A 407 -7.62 17.58 3.31
N HIS A 408 -8.67 17.72 4.12
CA HIS A 408 -8.95 18.88 4.95
C HIS A 408 -8.88 18.56 6.45
N ASP A 409 -7.70 18.76 7.03
CA ASP A 409 -7.44 18.17 8.34
C ASP A 409 -7.72 19.10 9.52
N ILE A 410 -7.95 18.47 10.67
CA ILE A 410 -8.14 19.13 11.95
C ILE A 410 -7.09 18.65 12.95
N PHE A 411 -6.16 19.54 13.28
CA PHE A 411 -5.14 19.32 14.30
C PHE A 411 -5.62 19.82 15.66
N VAL A 412 -5.80 18.93 16.62
CA VAL A 412 -6.40 19.23 17.93
C VAL A 412 -5.34 19.21 19.03
N PHE A 413 -5.18 20.37 19.70
CA PHE A 413 -4.24 20.52 20.81
C PHE A 413 -4.96 20.92 22.10
N GLY A 414 -4.50 20.38 23.22
CA GLY A 414 -5.02 20.69 24.55
C GLY A 414 -3.91 20.94 25.58
N PRO A 415 -4.24 21.50 26.76
CA PRO A 415 -3.27 21.69 27.82
C PRO A 415 -2.58 20.37 28.21
N GLY A 416 -1.25 20.37 28.23
CA GLY A 416 -0.44 19.18 28.47
C GLY A 416 -0.04 18.42 27.20
N SER A 417 -0.24 19.01 26.01
CA SER A 417 0.20 18.41 24.76
C SER A 417 1.72 18.34 24.63
N GLY A 418 2.42 19.34 25.17
CA GLY A 418 3.87 19.43 25.06
C GLY A 418 4.30 20.20 23.82
N LYS A 419 5.34 19.76 23.10
CA LYS A 419 5.89 20.52 21.97
C LYS A 419 5.74 19.75 20.66
N ASP A 420 4.78 20.19 19.88
CA ASP A 420 4.30 19.44 18.74
C ASP A 420 4.70 20.14 17.43
N ILE A 421 4.82 19.37 16.37
CA ILE A 421 5.20 19.83 15.04
C ILE A 421 4.14 19.37 14.04
N ILE A 422 3.60 20.32 13.27
CA ILE A 422 2.78 20.04 12.10
C ILE A 422 3.65 20.28 10.86
N HIS A 423 3.77 19.28 9.99
CA HIS A 423 4.72 19.30 8.87
C HIS A 423 4.17 19.84 7.57
N ASP A 424 2.89 19.60 7.28
CA ASP A 424 2.28 19.73 5.95
C ASP A 424 1.07 20.68 5.92
N PHE A 425 0.80 21.41 7.01
CA PHE A 425 -0.33 22.32 7.14
C PHE A 425 -0.57 23.24 5.93
N GLN A 426 -1.78 23.19 5.39
CA GLN A 426 -2.24 23.96 4.25
C GLN A 426 -3.26 25.03 4.68
N SER A 427 -2.84 26.30 4.64
CA SER A 427 -3.73 27.42 5.00
C SER A 427 -4.97 27.47 4.10
N ARG A 428 -6.13 27.67 4.74
CA ARG A 428 -7.50 27.68 4.20
C ARG A 428 -8.05 26.32 3.77
N GLN A 429 -7.25 25.28 3.90
CA GLN A 429 -7.63 23.89 3.70
C GLN A 429 -7.78 23.23 5.07
N ASP A 430 -6.73 23.32 5.90
CA ASP A 430 -6.70 22.68 7.23
C ASP A 430 -6.99 23.65 8.36
N ARG A 431 -7.19 23.09 9.56
CA ARG A 431 -7.58 23.85 10.75
C ARG A 431 -6.86 23.35 12.00
N ILE A 432 -6.40 24.30 12.81
CA ILE A 432 -5.83 24.03 14.13
C ILE A 432 -6.87 24.36 15.20
N ASP A 433 -7.29 23.35 15.96
CA ASP A 433 -8.18 23.52 17.10
C ASP A 433 -7.41 23.95 18.35
N VAL A 434 -7.66 25.20 18.76
CA VAL A 434 -7.10 25.82 19.97
C VAL A 434 -8.18 26.10 21.02
N SER A 435 -9.39 25.57 20.83
CA SER A 435 -10.55 25.83 21.70
C SER A 435 -10.32 25.36 23.13
N ALA A 436 -9.57 24.26 23.33
CA ALA A 436 -9.22 23.74 24.64
C ALA A 436 -8.36 24.70 25.50
N TYR A 437 -7.72 25.70 24.88
CA TYR A 437 -6.98 26.75 25.57
C TYR A 437 -7.84 27.96 25.97
N GLY A 438 -9.15 27.92 25.68
CA GLY A 438 -10.06 29.04 25.96
C GLY A 438 -9.79 30.27 25.09
N ILE A 439 -9.23 30.07 23.89
CA ILE A 439 -8.93 31.17 22.96
C ILE A 439 -10.15 31.38 22.06
N HIS A 440 -10.71 32.58 22.07
CA HIS A 440 -12.00 32.88 21.43
C HIS A 440 -11.86 33.59 20.06
N SER A 441 -10.65 34.05 19.70
CA SER A 441 -10.46 34.74 18.42
C SER A 441 -9.00 34.75 17.95
N LEU A 442 -8.82 35.04 16.65
CA LEU A 442 -7.49 35.25 16.07
C LEU A 442 -6.73 36.41 16.74
N SER A 443 -7.44 37.45 17.20
CA SER A 443 -6.79 38.60 17.84
C SER A 443 -6.12 38.24 19.17
N GLU A 444 -6.74 37.30 19.90
CA GLU A 444 -6.16 36.74 21.13
C GLU A 444 -5.00 35.81 20.80
N LEU A 445 -5.15 34.97 19.76
CA LEU A 445 -4.13 34.02 19.34
C LEU A 445 -2.85 34.70 18.82
N ILE A 446 -2.96 35.81 18.08
CA ILE A 446 -1.80 36.51 17.48
C ILE A 446 -0.72 36.86 18.53
N GLY A 447 -1.11 37.16 19.76
CA GLY A 447 -0.16 37.45 20.85
C GLY A 447 0.71 36.25 21.25
N LYS A 448 0.31 35.03 20.88
CA LYS A 448 0.99 33.77 21.13
C LYS A 448 1.80 33.27 19.93
N ILE A 449 1.59 33.83 18.73
CA ILE A 449 2.27 33.41 17.51
C ILE A 449 3.57 34.19 17.32
N GLN A 450 4.66 33.48 17.04
CA GLN A 450 5.97 34.04 16.72
C GLN A 450 6.48 33.48 15.38
N PRO A 451 7.05 34.30 14.49
CA PRO A 451 7.79 33.79 13.33
C PRO A 451 8.93 32.89 13.79
N TYR A 452 9.15 31.80 13.08
CA TYR A 452 10.20 30.83 13.34
C TYR A 452 10.94 30.46 12.05
N GLY A 453 12.20 30.03 12.19
CA GLY A 453 13.09 29.76 11.06
C GLY A 453 13.96 30.96 10.65
N SER A 454 14.86 30.74 9.69
CA SER A 454 15.89 31.73 9.33
C SER A 454 15.33 32.94 8.57
N HIS A 455 14.17 32.77 7.94
CA HIS A 455 13.48 33.77 7.13
C HIS A 455 12.02 33.99 7.58
N GLY A 456 11.60 33.39 8.70
CA GLY A 456 10.20 33.44 9.15
C GLY A 456 9.26 32.64 8.26
N GLU A 457 9.76 31.54 7.71
CA GLU A 457 9.05 30.58 6.87
C GLU A 457 8.02 29.76 7.64
N ASN A 458 8.20 29.62 8.96
CA ASN A 458 7.36 28.85 9.86
C ASN A 458 6.73 29.78 10.92
N ILE A 459 5.74 29.27 11.64
CA ILE A 459 5.23 29.91 12.85
C ILE A 459 5.35 28.98 14.05
N ARG A 460 5.57 29.56 15.23
CA ARG A 460 5.47 28.87 16.50
C ARG A 460 4.37 29.51 17.33
N ILE A 461 3.43 28.71 17.81
CA ILE A 461 2.36 29.13 18.72
C ILE A 461 2.77 28.70 20.14
N ASP A 462 2.93 29.66 21.05
CA ASP A 462 3.28 29.39 22.45
C ASP A 462 2.05 29.55 23.35
N PHE A 463 1.53 28.42 23.82
CA PHE A 463 0.34 28.42 24.68
C PHE A 463 0.66 28.67 26.15
N GLY A 464 1.93 28.57 26.56
CA GLY A 464 2.39 28.65 27.94
C GLY A 464 2.51 27.27 28.60
N ASP A 465 3.08 27.24 29.80
CA ASP A 465 3.25 26.02 30.63
C ASP A 465 3.96 24.86 29.91
N GLY A 466 4.85 25.19 28.97
CA GLY A 466 5.63 24.22 28.20
C GLY A 466 4.96 23.75 26.90
N ASN A 467 3.72 24.17 26.62
CA ASN A 467 2.96 23.75 25.45
C ASN A 467 3.24 24.67 24.24
N GLN A 468 3.68 24.08 23.13
CA GLN A 468 4.05 24.81 21.92
C GLN A 468 3.69 24.00 20.68
N VAL A 469 3.27 24.67 19.61
CA VAL A 469 3.08 24.05 18.29
C VAL A 469 3.93 24.79 17.27
N LEU A 470 4.81 24.06 16.58
CA LEU A 470 5.56 24.53 15.42
C LEU A 470 4.81 24.12 14.15
N VAL A 471 4.44 25.08 13.31
CA VAL A 471 3.80 24.80 12.02
C VAL A 471 4.82 25.10 10.92
N ILE A 472 5.24 24.05 10.23
CA ILE A 472 6.21 24.12 9.12
C ILE A 472 5.53 24.70 7.88
N GLY A 473 6.25 25.50 7.10
CA GLY A 473 5.77 26.03 5.82
C GLY A 473 4.72 27.14 5.90
N LEU A 474 4.28 27.52 7.11
CA LEU A 474 3.26 28.55 7.33
C LEU A 474 3.88 29.88 7.79
N PRO A 475 4.13 30.86 6.90
CA PRO A 475 4.67 32.16 7.30
C PRO A 475 3.60 33.05 7.94
N ALA A 476 4.02 34.02 8.74
CA ALA A 476 3.12 34.89 9.52
C ALA A 476 2.10 35.73 8.73
N ARG A 477 2.22 35.78 7.39
CA ARG A 477 1.31 36.50 6.49
C ARG A 477 0.29 35.59 5.78
N ALA A 478 0.44 34.27 5.91
CA ALA A 478 -0.37 33.30 5.19
C ALA A 478 -1.63 32.91 5.95
N TYR A 479 -1.57 32.87 7.29
CA TYR A 479 -2.69 32.40 8.10
C TYR A 479 -3.82 33.43 8.30
N GLY A 480 -5.03 32.93 8.55
CA GLY A 480 -6.22 33.73 8.87
C GLY A 480 -7.17 33.01 9.83
N SER A 481 -8.32 33.62 10.12
CA SER A 481 -9.26 33.07 11.12
C SER A 481 -9.95 31.76 10.69
N ARG A 482 -9.81 31.36 9.42
CA ARG A 482 -10.34 30.09 8.90
C ARG A 482 -9.46 28.89 9.25
N ASP A 483 -8.18 29.15 9.48
CA ASP A 483 -7.14 28.16 9.76
C ASP A 483 -7.18 27.69 11.22
N PHE A 484 -8.11 28.21 12.02
CA PHE A 484 -8.22 27.94 13.44
C PHE A 484 -9.67 27.61 13.82
N ILE A 485 -9.83 26.75 14.82
CA ILE A 485 -11.07 26.54 15.57
C ILE A 485 -10.90 27.21 16.93
N PHE A 486 -11.86 28.05 17.30
CA PHE A 486 -11.83 28.84 18.53
C PHE A 486 -12.90 28.36 19.51
N ALA A 487 -12.68 28.62 20.80
CA ALA A 487 -13.68 28.37 21.83
C ALA A 487 -14.95 29.19 21.57
N VAL A 488 -16.11 28.59 21.81
CA VAL A 488 -17.39 29.27 21.80
C VAL A 488 -17.62 29.96 23.15
N ASP A 489 -18.19 31.18 23.12
CA ASP A 489 -18.65 31.84 24.35
C ASP A 489 -19.84 31.05 24.92
N GLU A 490 -19.78 30.69 26.21
CA GLU A 490 -20.88 30.01 26.94
C GLU A 490 -22.17 30.84 27.06
#